data_AF-A0A929G7I4-F1
#
_entry.id   AF-A0A929G7I4-F1
#
_cell.length_a   1.000
_cell.length_b   1.000
_cell.length_c   1.000
_cell.angle_alpha   90.00
_cell.angle_beta   90.00
_cell.angle_gamma   90.00
#
_symmetry.space_group_name_H-M   'P 1'
#
loop_
_entity.id
_entity.type
_entity.pdbx_description
1 polymer ?
#
loop_
_entity_poly.entity_id
_entity_poly.type
_entity_poly.pdbx_seq_one_letter_code
_entity_poly.pdbx_strand_id
1 'polypeptide(L)'
;AQLLAGEMPPEIEQAFQAAGISLFPTSDDVGMNCSCPDWAVPCKHIAAVYYLLGEEFDRDPFLLFTLRGRTREQVMEALRARRAADASSVEEAAPEEEPEPKAEPLEADLSRFWELQEGLGNFRVTIAPPGVETALLKRLGPPSFSRRPGAFIGALTLAYATITDRALALAFGESER
;
A
#
# COMPACT_ATOMS: atom_id res chain seq x y z
N ALA A 1 0.40 0.07 1.45
CA ALA A 1 -0.23 0.80 2.58
C ALA A 1 0.74 0.79 3.76
N GLN A 2 1.37 1.94 4.05
CA GLN A 2 2.44 2.09 5.05
C GLN A 2 1.99 1.69 6.47
N LEU A 3 0.72 1.96 6.83
CA LEU A 3 0.17 1.56 8.13
C LEU A 3 0.18 0.04 8.38
N LEU A 4 0.07 -0.78 7.33
CA LEU A 4 0.17 -2.25 7.44
C LEU A 4 1.61 -2.71 7.72
N ALA A 5 2.59 -1.90 7.33
CA ALA A 5 3.99 -2.12 7.63
C ALA A 5 4.38 -1.60 9.03
N GLY A 6 3.43 -1.00 9.77
CA GLY A 6 3.70 -0.38 11.07
C GLY A 6 4.28 1.03 10.96
N GLU A 7 4.21 1.66 9.79
CA GLU A 7 4.71 3.02 9.55
C GLU A 7 3.54 4.01 9.49
N MET A 8 3.70 5.19 10.11
CA MET A 8 2.71 6.26 10.07
C MET A 8 2.72 6.97 8.70
N PRO A 9 1.63 6.92 7.91
CA PRO A 9 1.56 7.66 6.66
C PRO A 9 1.47 9.17 6.91
N PRO A 10 2.23 10.01 6.18
CA PRO A 10 2.18 11.46 6.36
C PRO A 10 0.81 12.06 6.03
N GLU A 11 0.03 11.41 5.16
CA GLU A 11 -1.31 11.85 4.77
C GLU A 11 -2.44 11.28 5.65
N ILE A 12 -2.12 10.53 6.72
CA ILE A 12 -3.13 9.81 7.50
C ILE A 12 -4.20 10.76 8.06
N GLU A 13 -3.78 11.90 8.59
CA GLU A 13 -4.69 12.88 9.18
C GLU A 13 -5.66 13.47 8.13
N GLN A 14 -5.20 13.65 6.88
CA GLN A 14 -6.07 14.12 5.79
C GLN A 14 -7.18 13.11 5.48
N ALA A 15 -6.87 11.82 5.53
CA ALA A 15 -7.86 10.76 5.32
C ALA A 15 -8.94 10.74 6.43
N PHE A 16 -8.55 10.99 7.68
CA PHE A 16 -9.48 11.10 8.80
C PHE A 16 -10.32 12.38 8.70
N GLN A 17 -9.70 13.51 8.38
CA GLN A 17 -10.39 14.78 8.18
C GLN A 17 -11.44 14.72 7.07
N ALA A 18 -11.14 14.01 5.97
CA ALA A 18 -12.12 13.77 4.90
C ALA A 18 -13.35 12.98 5.40
N ALA A 19 -13.19 12.15 6.44
CA ALA A 19 -14.28 11.45 7.12
C ALA A 19 -14.92 12.26 8.28
N GLY A 20 -14.51 13.53 8.46
CA GLY A 20 -15.04 14.43 9.50
C GLY A 20 -14.56 14.11 10.93
N ILE A 21 -13.48 13.34 11.07
CA ILE A 21 -12.90 12.96 12.37
C ILE A 21 -11.42 13.31 12.39
N SER A 22 -10.85 13.60 13.56
CA SER A 22 -9.39 13.81 13.73
C SER A 22 -8.78 12.54 14.28
N LEU A 23 -7.64 12.06 13.76
CA LEU A 23 -6.95 10.91 14.37
C LEU A 23 -6.14 11.36 15.59
N PHE A 24 -5.49 12.52 15.49
CA PHE A 24 -4.74 13.09 16.60
C PHE A 24 -5.67 13.74 17.63
N PRO A 25 -5.30 13.67 18.92
CA PRO A 25 -6.03 14.39 19.96
C PRO A 25 -5.85 15.91 19.79
N THR A 26 -6.91 16.65 20.07
CA THR A 26 -6.94 18.11 20.15
C THR A 26 -6.65 18.59 21.58
N SER A 27 -6.55 19.90 21.77
CA SER A 27 -6.34 20.49 23.11
C SER A 27 -7.43 20.11 24.11
N ASP A 28 -8.66 19.88 23.62
CA ASP A 28 -9.81 19.57 24.45
C ASP A 28 -9.87 18.08 24.84
N ASP A 29 -9.14 17.24 24.09
CA ASP A 29 -9.06 15.80 24.33
C ASP A 29 -8.04 15.43 25.42
N VAL A 30 -7.09 16.33 25.74
CA VAL A 30 -5.98 16.02 26.64
C VAL A 30 -5.83 17.06 27.75
N GLY A 31 -6.19 16.65 28.96
CA GLY A 31 -5.89 17.42 30.17
C GLY A 31 -4.40 17.44 30.46
N MET A 32 -3.81 18.64 30.56
CA MET A 32 -2.39 18.83 30.87
C MET A 32 -2.24 19.36 32.29
N ASN A 33 -1.59 18.59 33.18
CA ASN A 33 -1.28 19.02 34.54
C ASN A 33 0.16 18.62 34.90
N CYS A 34 0.91 19.54 35.50
CA CYS A 34 2.27 19.29 35.97
C CYS A 34 2.48 19.97 37.33
N SER A 35 3.16 19.31 38.26
CA SER A 35 3.48 19.84 39.59
C SER A 35 4.70 20.78 39.62
N CYS A 36 5.24 21.16 38.44
CA CYS A 36 6.38 22.04 38.36
C CYS A 36 6.02 23.49 38.70
N PRO A 37 6.97 24.33 39.14
CA PRO A 37 6.71 25.73 39.48
C PRO A 37 6.46 26.65 38.27
N ASP A 38 6.34 26.09 37.06
CA ASP A 38 6.08 26.82 35.82
C ASP A 38 4.57 26.98 35.61
N TRP A 39 4.14 28.20 35.24
CA TRP A 39 2.74 28.55 35.01
C TRP A 39 2.33 28.41 33.54
N ALA A 40 3.29 28.19 32.63
CA ALA A 40 3.00 27.94 31.22
C ALA A 40 2.38 26.55 31.01
N VAL A 41 1.39 26.47 30.13
CA VAL A 41 0.81 25.19 29.66
C VAL A 41 0.81 25.20 28.12
N PRO A 42 1.53 24.26 27.46
CA PRO A 42 2.40 23.24 28.04
C PRO A 42 3.71 23.82 28.59
N CYS A 43 4.11 23.41 29.80
CA CYS A 43 5.45 23.69 30.33
C CYS A 43 6.49 22.78 29.66
N LYS A 44 7.80 23.04 29.87
CA LYS A 44 8.88 22.22 29.28
C LYS A 44 8.79 20.71 29.59
N HIS A 45 8.22 20.33 30.73
CA HIS A 45 8.06 18.92 31.10
C HIS A 45 6.91 18.27 30.32
N ILE A 46 5.77 18.96 30.23
CA ILE A 46 4.63 18.50 29.43
C ILE A 46 5.05 18.39 27.96
N ALA A 47 5.77 19.39 27.45
CA ALA A 47 6.33 19.34 26.10
C ALA A 47 7.25 18.14 25.91
N ALA A 48 8.17 17.86 26.85
CA ALA A 48 9.05 16.70 26.79
C ALA A 48 8.27 15.36 26.76
N VAL A 49 7.20 15.25 27.56
CA VAL A 49 6.32 14.08 27.53
C VAL A 49 5.63 13.93 26.17
N TYR A 50 5.14 15.02 25.58
CA TYR A 50 4.55 14.97 24.23
C TYR A 50 5.54 14.57 23.15
N TYR A 51 6.81 15.01 23.26
CA TYR A 51 7.85 14.57 22.34
C TYR A 51 8.07 13.06 22.42
N LEU A 52 8.21 12.51 23.63
CA LEU A 52 8.35 11.06 23.83
C LEU A 52 7.12 10.30 23.33
N LEU A 53 5.93 10.85 23.57
CA LEU A 53 4.69 10.24 23.08
C LEU A 53 4.63 10.22 21.54
N GLY A 54 5.08 11.29 20.89
CA GLY A 54 5.23 11.35 19.44
C GLY A 54 6.18 10.27 18.91
N GLU A 55 7.35 10.11 19.54
CA GLU A 55 8.31 9.05 19.19
C GLU A 55 7.71 7.63 19.34
N GLU A 56 6.87 7.40 20.36
CA GLU A 56 6.16 6.13 20.51
C GLU A 56 5.13 5.92 19.40
N PHE A 57 4.42 6.97 18.97
CA PHE A 57 3.45 6.87 17.86
C PHE A 57 4.12 6.61 16.51
N ASP A 58 5.30 7.19 16.28
CA ASP A 58 6.09 6.92 15.08
C ASP A 58 6.57 5.46 15.05
N ARG A 59 6.84 4.88 16.24
CA ARG A 59 7.25 3.47 16.38
C ARG A 59 6.09 2.49 16.28
N ASP A 60 4.94 2.82 16.87
CA ASP A 60 3.72 2.01 16.79
C ASP A 60 2.48 2.90 16.54
N PRO A 61 2.09 3.07 15.27
CA PRO A 61 0.91 3.83 14.88
C PRO A 61 -0.40 3.31 15.48
N PHE A 62 -0.47 2.03 15.87
CA PHE A 62 -1.68 1.44 16.43
C PHE A 62 -1.98 1.92 17.86
N LEU A 63 -1.02 2.56 18.53
CA LEU A 63 -1.26 3.18 19.84
C LEU A 63 -2.31 4.30 19.77
N LEU A 64 -2.33 5.11 18.70
CA LEU A 64 -3.36 6.14 18.51
C LEU A 64 -4.77 5.53 18.40
N PHE A 65 -4.89 4.42 17.68
CA PHE A 65 -6.16 3.69 17.58
C PHE A 65 -6.58 3.10 18.93
N THR A 66 -5.61 2.62 19.70
CA THR A 66 -5.82 2.07 21.05
C THR A 66 -6.31 3.16 22.01
N LEU A 67 -5.75 4.37 21.94
CA LEU A 67 -6.24 5.54 22.67
C LEU A 67 -7.68 5.91 22.28
N ARG A 68 -8.10 5.59 21.05
CA ARG A 68 -9.49 5.72 20.57
C ARG A 68 -10.36 4.49 20.87
N GLY A 69 -9.88 3.57 21.69
CA GLY A 69 -10.62 2.37 22.12
C GLY A 69 -10.71 1.27 21.06
N ARG A 70 -9.83 1.28 20.05
CA ARG A 70 -9.77 0.26 18.99
C ARG A 70 -8.46 -0.48 19.03
N THR A 71 -8.50 -1.81 19.18
CA THR A 71 -7.29 -2.63 19.12
C THR A 71 -6.81 -2.77 17.67
N ARG A 72 -5.53 -3.13 17.51
CA ARG A 72 -4.94 -3.43 16.21
C ARG A 72 -5.76 -4.48 15.45
N GLU A 73 -6.17 -5.55 16.11
CA GLU A 73 -6.94 -6.63 15.51
C GLU A 73 -8.29 -6.14 14.99
N GLN A 74 -8.98 -5.30 15.76
CA GLN A 74 -10.26 -4.71 15.36
C GLN A 74 -10.12 -3.80 14.14
N VAL A 75 -9.07 -2.97 14.10
CA VAL A 75 -8.79 -2.09 12.96
C VAL A 75 -8.45 -2.93 11.72
N MET A 76 -7.59 -3.94 11.87
CA MET A 76 -7.17 -4.80 10.77
C MET A 76 -8.32 -5.62 10.21
N GLU A 77 -9.19 -6.14 11.07
CA GLU A 77 -10.36 -6.90 10.66
C GLU A 77 -11.35 -6.01 9.90
N ALA A 78 -11.62 -4.80 10.41
CA ALA A 78 -12.48 -3.83 9.73
C ALA A 78 -11.93 -3.43 8.35
N LEU A 79 -10.61 -3.22 8.23
CA LEU A 79 -9.96 -2.91 6.96
C LEU A 79 -10.04 -4.08 5.96
N ARG A 80 -9.86 -5.32 6.42
CA ARG A 80 -10.00 -6.51 5.57
C ARG A 80 -11.44 -6.69 5.10
N ALA A 81 -12.41 -6.59 6.01
CA ALA A 81 -13.82 -6.68 5.69
C ALA A 81 -14.24 -5.61 4.68
N ARG A 82 -13.78 -4.36 4.84
CA ARG A 82 -14.05 -3.29 3.87
C ARG A 82 -13.41 -3.54 2.51
N ARG A 83 -12.19 -4.07 2.44
CA ARG A 83 -11.58 -4.43 1.15
C ARG A 83 -12.30 -5.57 0.44
N ALA A 84 -12.78 -6.56 1.21
CA ALA A 84 -13.59 -7.64 0.65
C ALA A 84 -14.94 -7.11 0.13
N ALA A 85 -15.57 -6.19 0.86
CA ALA A 85 -16.79 -5.52 0.41
C ALA A 85 -16.55 -4.60 -0.80
N ASP A 86 -15.46 -3.83 -0.82
CA ASP A 86 -15.08 -3.01 -1.98
C ASP A 86 -14.82 -3.89 -3.20
N ALA A 87 -14.09 -5.01 -3.04
CA ALA A 87 -13.87 -5.97 -4.13
C ALA A 87 -15.19 -6.53 -4.69
N SER A 88 -16.18 -6.77 -3.83
CA SER A 88 -17.54 -7.17 -4.23
C SER A 88 -18.33 -6.02 -4.87
N SER A 89 -18.07 -4.75 -4.51
CA SER A 89 -18.68 -3.59 -5.17
C SER A 89 -18.04 -3.21 -6.50
N VAL A 90 -16.79 -3.63 -6.75
CA VAL A 90 -16.17 -3.53 -8.08
C VAL A 90 -16.74 -4.58 -9.04
N GLU A 91 -17.27 -5.70 -8.54
CA GLU A 91 -18.10 -6.61 -9.36
C GLU A 91 -19.44 -5.96 -9.76
N GLU A 92 -19.98 -5.02 -8.98
CA GLU A 92 -21.23 -4.28 -9.32
C GLU A 92 -21.02 -3.07 -10.25
N ALA A 93 -19.77 -2.64 -10.47
CA ALA A 93 -19.41 -1.63 -11.46
C ALA A 93 -18.46 -2.17 -12.54
N ALA A 94 -18.43 -3.49 -12.71
CA ALA A 94 -18.01 -4.08 -13.97
C ALA A 94 -18.98 -3.59 -15.07
N PRO A 95 -18.50 -3.23 -16.28
CA PRO A 95 -19.42 -3.21 -17.42
C PRO A 95 -20.13 -4.56 -17.42
N GLU A 96 -21.46 -4.59 -17.55
CA GLU A 96 -22.28 -5.82 -17.64
C GLU A 96 -21.42 -6.93 -18.24
N GLU A 97 -20.95 -7.85 -17.38
CA GLU A 97 -20.15 -8.97 -17.86
C GLU A 97 -21.07 -9.70 -18.82
N GLU A 98 -20.78 -9.56 -20.12
CA GLU A 98 -21.24 -10.53 -21.09
C GLU A 98 -20.94 -11.90 -20.47
N PRO A 99 -21.93 -12.81 -20.41
CA PRO A 99 -21.78 -14.05 -19.67
C PRO A 99 -20.48 -14.70 -20.09
N GLU A 100 -19.55 -14.89 -19.13
CA GLU A 100 -18.27 -15.53 -19.41
C GLU A 100 -18.56 -16.75 -20.27
N PRO A 101 -18.06 -16.80 -21.51
CA PRO A 101 -18.33 -17.94 -22.37
C PRO A 101 -17.86 -19.15 -21.60
N LYS A 102 -18.75 -20.14 -21.41
CA LYS A 102 -18.38 -21.41 -20.79
C LYS A 102 -17.22 -21.98 -21.60
N ALA A 103 -16.00 -21.81 -21.08
CA ALA A 103 -14.80 -22.27 -21.74
C ALA A 103 -14.93 -23.79 -21.87
N GLU A 104 -14.73 -24.30 -23.09
CA GLU A 104 -14.69 -25.74 -23.31
C GLU A 104 -13.49 -26.32 -22.54
N PRO A 105 -13.59 -27.57 -22.05
CA PRO A 105 -12.46 -28.25 -21.42
C PRO A 105 -11.23 -28.28 -22.34
N LEU A 106 -10.04 -28.05 -21.80
CA LEU A 106 -8.78 -28.00 -22.57
C LEU A 106 -8.58 -29.23 -23.46
N GLU A 107 -9.05 -30.39 -23.01
CA GLU A 107 -9.00 -31.66 -23.73
C GLU A 107 -9.68 -31.61 -25.11
N ALA A 108 -10.71 -30.77 -25.27
CA ALA A 108 -11.43 -30.59 -26.53
C ALA A 108 -10.60 -29.85 -27.60
N ASP A 109 -9.61 -29.05 -27.19
CA ASP A 109 -8.84 -28.16 -28.07
C ASP A 109 -7.35 -28.51 -28.17
N LEU A 110 -6.91 -29.63 -27.60
CA LEU A 110 -5.49 -30.07 -27.67
C LEU A 110 -4.95 -30.17 -29.11
N SER A 111 -5.79 -30.53 -30.07
CA SER A 111 -5.40 -30.62 -31.49
C SER A 111 -5.10 -29.27 -32.13
N ARG A 112 -5.68 -28.19 -31.60
CA ARG A 112 -5.58 -26.81 -32.10
C ARG A 112 -4.82 -25.89 -31.14
N PHE A 113 -4.24 -26.43 -30.07
CA PHE A 113 -3.57 -25.66 -29.00
C PHE A 113 -2.48 -24.70 -29.50
N TRP A 114 -1.74 -25.10 -30.53
CA TRP A 114 -0.66 -24.28 -31.12
C TRP A 114 -1.15 -23.33 -32.22
N GLU A 115 -2.44 -23.35 -32.54
CA GLU A 115 -3.05 -22.51 -33.55
C GLU A 115 -3.71 -21.30 -32.89
N LEU A 116 -3.44 -20.10 -33.42
CA LEU A 116 -4.09 -18.88 -32.96
C LEU A 116 -5.56 -18.88 -33.43
N GLN A 117 -6.50 -19.23 -32.54
CA GLN A 117 -7.92 -19.37 -32.88
C GLN A 117 -8.59 -18.01 -33.15
N GLU A 118 -8.64 -17.14 -32.15
CA GLU A 118 -9.10 -15.76 -32.30
C GLU A 118 -7.88 -14.84 -32.45
N GLY A 119 -7.90 -13.98 -33.46
CA GLY A 119 -6.84 -13.00 -33.66
C GLY A 119 -6.77 -12.05 -32.45
N LEU A 120 -5.57 -11.66 -32.06
CA LEU A 120 -5.31 -10.69 -30.98
C LEU A 120 -5.77 -9.26 -31.32
N GLY A 121 -6.67 -9.06 -32.27
CA GLY A 121 -7.14 -7.75 -32.73
C GLY A 121 -7.84 -6.93 -31.63
N ASN A 122 -8.44 -7.61 -30.65
CA ASN A 122 -9.06 -6.99 -29.48
C ASN A 122 -8.11 -6.91 -28.27
N PHE A 123 -6.89 -7.45 -28.37
CA PHE A 123 -5.93 -7.46 -27.28
C PHE A 123 -5.35 -6.05 -27.10
N ARG A 124 -5.75 -5.39 -26.02
CA ARG A 124 -5.23 -4.07 -25.65
C ARG A 124 -4.15 -4.23 -24.60
N VAL A 125 -2.96 -3.75 -24.90
CA VAL A 125 -1.87 -3.66 -23.92
C VAL A 125 -1.90 -2.27 -23.31
N THR A 126 -2.15 -2.20 -22.00
CA THR A 126 -1.97 -0.98 -21.21
C THR A 126 -0.60 -1.01 -20.58
N ILE A 127 0.28 -0.09 -20.98
CA ILE A 127 1.59 0.09 -20.37
C ILE A 127 1.45 1.14 -19.26
N ALA A 128 1.78 0.77 -18.03
CA ALA A 128 1.72 1.65 -16.88
C ALA A 128 2.93 1.39 -15.97
N PRO A 129 3.40 2.42 -15.23
CA PRO A 129 4.43 2.22 -14.21
C PRO A 129 3.94 1.22 -13.15
N PRO A 130 4.83 0.38 -12.61
CA PRO A 130 4.45 -0.59 -11.59
C PRO A 130 4.01 0.12 -10.30
N GLY A 131 2.83 -0.23 -9.78
CA GLY A 131 2.32 0.35 -8.53
C GLY A 131 3.13 -0.01 -7.27
N VAL A 132 4.00 -1.03 -7.36
CA VAL A 132 4.95 -1.40 -6.32
C VAL A 132 6.31 -1.61 -6.97
N GLU A 133 7.29 -0.78 -6.58
CA GLU A 133 8.67 -0.95 -7.01
C GLU A 133 9.17 -2.35 -6.65
N THR A 134 9.87 -2.98 -7.62
CA THR A 134 10.52 -4.28 -7.47
C THR A 134 9.62 -5.38 -6.88
N ALA A 135 8.32 -5.36 -7.21
CA ALA A 135 7.33 -6.31 -6.69
C ALA A 135 7.77 -7.79 -6.80
N LEU A 136 8.39 -8.17 -7.92
CA LEU A 136 8.92 -9.52 -8.13
C LEU A 136 10.06 -9.87 -7.17
N LEU A 137 11.00 -8.95 -6.93
CA LEU A 137 12.10 -9.17 -5.99
C LEU A 137 11.59 -9.29 -4.55
N LYS A 138 10.60 -8.46 -4.18
CA LYS A 138 9.95 -8.51 -2.86
C LYS A 138 9.18 -9.82 -2.65
N ARG A 139 8.52 -10.35 -3.69
CA ARG A 139 7.75 -11.59 -3.62
C ARG A 139 8.63 -12.85 -3.61
N LEU A 140 9.70 -12.86 -4.42
CA LEU A 140 10.60 -14.01 -4.53
C LEU A 140 11.62 -14.07 -3.40
N GLY A 141 11.95 -12.93 -2.80
CA GLY A 141 12.96 -12.84 -1.75
C GLY A 141 14.38 -13.09 -2.28
N PRO A 142 15.36 -13.19 -1.37
CA PRO A 142 16.74 -13.46 -1.75
C PRO A 142 16.90 -14.85 -2.38
N PRO A 143 17.62 -14.99 -3.51
CA PRO A 143 17.86 -16.29 -4.10
C PRO A 143 18.79 -17.14 -3.24
N SER A 144 18.48 -18.43 -3.14
CA SER A 144 19.24 -19.41 -2.34
C SER A 144 20.68 -19.64 -2.82
N PHE A 145 20.98 -19.36 -4.09
CA PHE A 145 22.31 -19.51 -4.66
C PHE A 145 23.24 -18.31 -4.41
N SER A 146 22.72 -17.18 -3.92
CA SER A 146 23.53 -15.98 -3.73
C SER A 146 24.35 -16.04 -2.45
N ARG A 147 25.68 -15.91 -2.58
CA ARG A 147 26.61 -15.80 -1.44
C ARG A 147 26.50 -14.45 -0.72
N ARG A 148 25.91 -13.43 -1.36
CA ARG A 148 25.68 -12.10 -0.78
C ARG A 148 24.28 -11.59 -1.15
N PRO A 149 23.23 -12.07 -0.44
CA PRO A 149 21.85 -11.82 -0.82
C PRO A 149 21.48 -10.34 -0.89
N GLY A 150 21.90 -9.54 0.09
CA GLY A 150 21.60 -8.09 0.12
C GLY A 150 22.23 -7.32 -1.05
N ALA A 151 23.50 -7.60 -1.37
CA ALA A 151 24.19 -6.96 -2.49
C ALA A 151 23.57 -7.37 -3.84
N PHE A 152 23.14 -8.63 -3.96
CA PHE A 152 22.48 -9.14 -5.17
C PHE A 152 21.12 -8.47 -5.39
N ILE A 153 20.28 -8.40 -4.36
CA ILE A 153 18.98 -7.73 -4.44
C ILE A 153 19.14 -6.23 -4.69
N GLY A 154 20.16 -5.59 -4.09
CA GLY A 154 20.49 -4.19 -4.35
C GLY A 154 20.85 -3.95 -5.82
N ALA A 155 21.70 -4.79 -6.41
CA ALA A 155 22.06 -4.69 -7.82
C ALA A 155 20.84 -4.90 -8.75
N LEU A 156 19.99 -5.89 -8.46
CA LEU A 156 18.77 -6.11 -9.23
C LEU A 156 17.77 -4.96 -9.07
N THR A 157 17.67 -4.36 -7.89
CA THR A 157 16.78 -3.20 -7.66
C THR A 157 17.15 -2.05 -8.58
N LEU A 158 18.45 -1.73 -8.67
CA LEU A 158 18.95 -0.69 -9.57
C LEU A 158 18.69 -1.03 -11.05
N ALA A 159 18.94 -2.29 -11.44
CA ALA A 159 18.71 -2.75 -12.79
C ALA A 159 17.22 -2.66 -13.18
N TYR A 160 16.31 -3.10 -12.30
CA TYR A 160 14.86 -3.05 -12.51
C TYR A 160 14.36 -1.62 -12.65
N ALA A 161 14.86 -0.68 -11.83
CA ALA A 161 14.50 0.73 -11.95
C ALA A 161 14.91 1.28 -13.32
N THR A 162 16.18 1.10 -13.70
CA THR A 162 16.72 1.57 -14.98
C THR A 162 15.97 1.00 -16.18
N ILE A 163 15.66 -0.30 -16.16
CA ILE A 163 14.91 -0.98 -17.21
C ILE A 163 13.48 -0.45 -17.28
N THR A 164 12.84 -0.21 -16.13
CA THR A 164 11.47 0.31 -16.06
C THR A 164 11.39 1.71 -16.69
N ASP A 165 12.30 2.61 -16.31
CA ASP A 165 12.37 3.96 -16.88
C ASP A 165 12.58 3.92 -18.40
N ARG A 166 13.51 3.08 -18.86
CA ARG A 166 13.77 2.94 -20.30
C ARG A 166 12.57 2.34 -21.04
N ALA A 167 11.89 1.36 -20.46
CA ALA A 167 10.71 0.74 -21.06
C ALA A 167 9.55 1.73 -21.17
N LEU A 168 9.33 2.57 -20.16
CA LEU A 168 8.32 3.62 -20.19
C LEU A 168 8.66 4.69 -21.24
N ALA A 169 9.92 5.14 -21.31
CA ALA A 169 10.37 6.09 -22.33
C ALA A 169 10.16 5.56 -23.76
N LEU A 170 10.48 4.28 -24.00
CA LEU A 170 10.24 3.61 -25.28
C LEU A 170 8.75 3.48 -25.60
N ALA A 171 7.92 3.15 -24.61
CA ALA A 171 6.48 2.97 -24.77
C ALA A 171 5.74 4.27 -25.13
N PHE A 172 6.17 5.40 -24.57
CA PHE A 172 5.53 6.71 -24.77
C PHE A 172 6.24 7.63 -25.75
N GLY A 173 7.24 7.12 -26.49
CA GLY A 173 7.84 7.82 -27.62
C GLY A 173 8.86 8.89 -27.26
N GLU A 174 9.40 8.90 -26.04
CA GLU A 174 10.62 9.65 -25.71
C GLU A 174 11.85 8.88 -26.22
N SER A 175 11.91 8.70 -27.54
CA SER A 175 13.15 8.33 -28.22
C SER A 175 13.97 9.61 -28.39
N GLU A 176 15.16 9.63 -27.78
CA GLU A 176 16.13 10.71 -27.91
C GLU A 176 16.29 11.18 -29.37
N ARG A 177 16.29 12.51 -29.54
CA ARG A 177 17.05 13.19 -30.60
C ARG A 177 18.54 13.04 -30.35
#